data_AF-A0A5B6ZWL0-F1
#
_entry.id   AF-A0A5B6ZWL0-F1
#
_cell.length_a   1.000
_cell.length_b   1.000
_cell.length_c   1.000
_cell.angle_alpha   90.00
_cell.angle_beta   90.00
_cell.angle_gamma   90.00
#
_symmetry.space_group_name_H-M   'P 1'
#
loop_
_entity.id
_entity.type
_entity.pdbx_description
1 polymer ?
#
loop_
_entity_poly.entity_id
_entity_poly.type
_entity_poly.pdbx_seq_one_letter_code
_entity_poly.pdbx_strand_id
1 'polypeptide(L)'
;SAILMIEGYCNFLPEEKLLQAVEVGQDAVRAICNEVEALVRKCGKPKMLDAIKLPPPELYRHIEEIAGDELVKVLQIKNKIPRRKAISSLEEKVLTILTEKGY
;
A
#
# COMPACT_ATOMS: atom_id res chain seq x y z
N SER A 1 1.84 3.30 -17.76
CA SER A 1 1.78 1.95 -17.17
C SER A 1 3.05 1.74 -16.36
N ALA A 2 2.95 1.23 -15.14
CA ALA A 2 4.09 0.93 -14.27
C ALA A 2 4.33 -0.59 -14.21
N ILE A 3 5.50 -1.01 -13.72
CA ILE A 3 5.82 -2.41 -13.47
C ILE A 3 5.60 -2.68 -11.97
N LEU A 4 4.82 -3.72 -11.64
CA LEU A 4 4.47 -4.04 -10.25
C LEU A 4 5.33 -5.17 -9.67
N MET A 5 5.70 -6.15 -10.49
CA MET A 5 6.44 -7.33 -10.07
C MET A 5 7.27 -7.85 -11.25
N ILE A 6 8.49 -8.29 -10.95
CA ILE A 6 9.38 -8.95 -11.91
C ILE A 6 9.83 -10.24 -11.24
N GLU A 7 9.64 -11.35 -11.93
CA GLU A 7 10.18 -12.65 -11.52
C GLU A 7 10.80 -13.33 -12.72
N GLY A 8 12.02 -13.84 -12.55
CA GLY A 8 12.77 -14.44 -13.64
C GLY A 8 14.14 -14.95 -13.20
N TYR A 9 14.74 -15.75 -14.07
CA TYR A 9 16.08 -16.29 -13.93
C TYR A 9 16.90 -15.93 -15.16
N CYS A 10 18.18 -15.65 -14.97
CA CYS A 10 19.14 -15.53 -16.05
C CYS A 10 20.47 -16.14 -15.64
N ASN A 11 21.25 -16.60 -16.62
CA ASN A 11 22.58 -17.13 -16.38
C ASN A 11 23.63 -16.04 -16.60
N PHE A 12 23.97 -15.31 -15.53
CA PHE A 12 24.98 -14.24 -15.52
C PHE A 12 24.85 -13.22 -16.67
N LEU A 13 23.63 -12.76 -16.96
CA LEU A 13 23.42 -11.69 -17.93
C LEU A 13 23.82 -10.32 -17.34
N PRO A 14 24.34 -9.39 -18.16
CA PRO A 14 24.52 -8.00 -17.75
C PRO A 14 23.18 -7.35 -17.35
N GLU A 15 23.24 -6.40 -16.41
CA GLU A 15 22.07 -5.68 -15.91
C GLU A 15 21.31 -4.96 -17.04
N GLU A 16 22.02 -4.42 -18.03
CA GLU A 16 21.44 -3.75 -19.19
C GLU A 16 20.60 -4.71 -20.04
N LYS A 17 21.01 -5.98 -20.13
CA LYS A 17 20.24 -7.02 -20.85
C LYS A 17 19.01 -7.45 -20.09
N LEU A 18 19.09 -7.50 -18.76
CA LEU A 18 17.93 -7.74 -17.92
C LEU A 18 16.92 -6.59 -18.03
N LEU A 19 17.38 -5.35 -18.01
CA LEU A 19 16.52 -4.18 -18.18
C LEU A 19 15.81 -4.19 -19.54
N GLN A 20 16.55 -4.47 -20.62
CA GLN A 20 15.96 -4.63 -21.97
C GLN A 20 14.88 -5.73 -22.00
N ALA A 21 15.11 -6.86 -21.34
CA ALA A 21 14.12 -7.95 -21.28
C ALA A 21 12.85 -7.51 -20.54
N VAL A 22 12.99 -6.76 -19.46
CA VAL A 22 11.87 -6.19 -18.70
C VAL A 22 11.08 -5.17 -19.53
N GLU A 23 11.75 -4.32 -20.30
CA GLU A 23 11.11 -3.35 -21.20
C GLU A 23 10.27 -4.05 -22.28
N VAL A 24 10.85 -5.06 -22.94
CA VAL A 24 10.14 -5.86 -23.96
C VAL A 24 8.90 -6.53 -23.35
N GLY A 25 9.03 -7.10 -22.15
CA GLY A 25 7.89 -7.70 -21.44
C GLY A 25 6.80 -6.66 -21.11
N GLN A 26 7.19 -5.49 -20.64
CA GLN A 26 6.27 -4.41 -20.29
C GLN A 26 5.51 -3.87 -21.51
N ASP A 27 6.15 -3.83 -22.68
CA ASP A 27 5.50 -3.42 -23.93
C ASP A 27 4.39 -4.41 -24.34
N ALA A 28 4.65 -5.71 -24.23
CA ALA A 28 3.65 -6.74 -24.48
C ALA A 28 2.49 -6.66 -23.47
N VAL A 29 2.79 -6.50 -22.18
CA VAL A 29 1.79 -6.32 -21.12
C VAL A 29 0.93 -5.09 -21.38
N ARG A 30 1.53 -3.98 -21.85
CA ARG A 30 0.78 -2.76 -22.19
C ARG A 30 -0.26 -3.00 -23.28
N ALA A 31 0.10 -3.75 -24.32
CA ALA A 31 -0.85 -4.12 -25.36
C ALA A 31 -2.02 -4.93 -24.79
N ILE A 32 -1.73 -5.92 -23.93
CA ILE A 32 -2.75 -6.72 -23.25
C ILE A 32 -3.67 -5.84 -22.39
N CYS A 33 -3.12 -4.91 -21.60
CA CYS A 33 -3.92 -3.99 -20.80
C CYS A 33 -4.89 -3.17 -21.65
N ASN A 34 -4.43 -2.64 -22.79
CA ASN A 34 -5.29 -1.87 -23.71
C ASN A 34 -6.46 -2.69 -24.25
N GLU A 35 -6.22 -3.97 -24.60
CA GLU A 35 -7.27 -4.86 -25.10
C GLU A 35 -8.25 -5.26 -23.98
N VAL A 36 -7.76 -5.50 -22.76
CA VAL A 36 -8.61 -5.75 -21.59
C VAL A 36 -9.49 -4.53 -21.31
N GLU A 37 -8.95 -3.31 -21.38
CA GLU A 37 -9.73 -2.08 -21.25
C GLU A 37 -10.78 -1.94 -22.36
N ALA A 38 -10.44 -2.29 -23.60
CA ALA A 38 -11.39 -2.30 -24.71
C ALA A 38 -12.54 -3.29 -24.47
N LEU A 39 -12.23 -4.47 -23.94
CA LEU A 39 -13.24 -5.46 -23.57
C LEU A 39 -14.14 -4.97 -22.42
N VAL A 40 -13.56 -4.34 -21.40
CA VAL A 40 -14.31 -3.72 -20.29
C VAL A 40 -15.23 -2.62 -20.82
N ARG A 41 -14.79 -1.79 -21.77
CA ARG A 41 -15.65 -0.79 -22.42
C ARG A 41 -16.81 -1.42 -23.20
N LYS A 42 -16.60 -2.59 -23.80
CA LYS A 42 -17.61 -3.29 -24.61
C LYS A 42 -18.66 -4.00 -23.76
N CYS A 43 -18.24 -4.72 -22.71
CA CYS A 43 -19.14 -5.58 -21.93
C CYS A 43 -18.70 -5.80 -20.48
N GLY A 44 -17.94 -4.87 -19.91
CA GLY A 44 -17.54 -4.92 -18.50
C GLY A 44 -18.72 -4.72 -17.55
N LYS A 45 -18.67 -5.38 -16.39
CA LYS A 45 -19.61 -5.10 -15.30
C LYS A 45 -19.24 -3.77 -14.61
N PRO A 46 -20.22 -3.04 -14.04
CA PRO A 46 -19.94 -1.86 -13.22
C PRO A 46 -18.96 -2.16 -12.10
N LYS A 47 -18.09 -1.19 -11.78
CA LYS A 47 -17.18 -1.29 -10.63
C LYS A 47 -18.00 -1.18 -9.33
N MET A 48 -17.64 -1.99 -8.34
CA MET A 48 -18.30 -2.01 -7.02
C MET A 48 -17.66 -0.95 -6.11
N LEU A 49 -18.01 0.32 -6.34
CA LEU A 49 -17.48 1.46 -5.58
C LEU A 49 -18.14 1.61 -4.20
N ASP A 50 -19.36 1.11 -4.07
CA ASP A 50 -20.18 1.09 -2.85
C ASP A 50 -19.59 0.26 -1.71
N ALA A 51 -18.71 -0.70 -2.02
CA ALA A 51 -17.98 -1.47 -1.01
C ALA A 51 -16.85 -0.68 -0.33
N ILE A 52 -16.45 0.48 -0.88
CA ILE A 52 -15.39 1.30 -0.31
C ILE A 52 -15.95 2.09 0.87
N LYS A 53 -15.54 1.70 2.08
CA LYS A 53 -15.89 2.39 3.33
C LYS A 53 -14.67 3.14 3.85
N LEU A 54 -14.70 4.46 3.77
CA LEU A 54 -13.66 5.32 4.34
C LEU A 54 -14.07 5.75 5.75
N PRO A 55 -13.12 5.85 6.70
CA PRO A 55 -13.39 6.43 8.01
C PRO A 55 -13.70 7.94 7.87
N PRO A 56 -14.43 8.53 8.84
CA PRO A 56 -14.63 9.98 8.89
C PRO A 56 -13.29 10.73 8.92
N PRO A 57 -13.10 11.79 8.12
CA PRO A 57 -11.86 12.58 8.11
C PRO A 57 -11.49 13.16 9.48
N GLU A 58 -12.49 13.47 10.31
CA GLU A 58 -12.33 14.00 11.67
C GLU A 58 -11.67 12.97 12.59
N LEU A 59 -12.00 11.68 12.43
CA LEU A 59 -11.39 10.60 13.19
C LEU A 59 -9.89 10.50 12.85
N TYR A 60 -9.53 10.66 11.57
CA TYR A 60 -8.12 10.65 11.16
C TYR A 60 -7.34 11.79 11.83
N ARG A 61 -7.85 13.02 11.77
CA ARG A 61 -7.22 14.18 12.42
C ARG A 61 -7.08 13.99 13.92
N HIS A 62 -8.11 13.45 14.58
CA HIS A 62 -8.05 13.23 16.02
C HIS A 62 -6.97 12.21 16.41
N ILE A 63 -6.85 11.11 15.66
CA ILE A 63 -5.80 10.11 15.87
C ILE A 63 -4.40 10.72 15.63
N GLU A 64 -4.25 11.52 14.58
CA GLU A 64 -3.00 12.22 14.26
C GLU A 64 -2.58 13.17 15.39
N GLU A 65 -3.51 13.93 15.97
CA GLU A 65 -3.26 14.78 17.14
C GLU A 65 -2.87 14.00 18.40
N ILE A 66 -3.47 12.82 18.64
CA ILE A 66 -3.19 12.00 19.82
C ILE A 66 -1.83 11.32 19.73
N ALA A 67 -1.50 10.77 18.56
CA ALA A 67 -0.42 9.78 18.42
C ALA A 67 0.62 10.12 17.35
N GLY A 68 0.42 11.11 16.50
CA GLY A 68 1.31 11.41 15.37
C GLY A 68 2.76 11.63 15.78
N ASP A 69 3.00 12.59 16.68
CA ASP A 69 4.36 12.90 17.17
C ASP A 69 5.03 11.74 17.90
N GLU A 70 4.25 10.97 18.68
CA GLU A 70 4.75 9.83 19.43
C GLU A 70 5.09 8.65 18.50
N LEU A 71 4.25 8.40 17.49
CA LEU A 71 4.48 7.37 16.48
C LEU A 71 5.78 7.64 15.71
N VAL A 72 6.04 8.90 15.31
CA VAL A 72 7.29 9.29 14.64
C VAL A 72 8.50 8.92 15.50
N LYS A 73 8.45 9.19 16.81
CA LYS A 73 9.54 8.85 17.76
C LYS A 73 9.69 7.33 17.93
N VAL A 74 8.58 6.61 18.08
CA VAL A 74 8.57 5.14 18.23
C VAL A 74 9.15 4.45 17.00
N LEU A 75 8.86 4.95 15.79
CA LEU A 75 9.39 4.40 14.54
C LEU A 75 10.92 4.53 14.43
N GLN A 76 11.57 5.45 15.17
CA GLN A 76 13.03 5.57 15.21
C GLN A 76 13.72 4.48 16.05
N ILE A 77 12.98 3.68 16.81
CA ILE A 77 13.56 2.57 17.58
C ILE A 77 14.12 1.52 16.60
N LYS A 78 15.44 1.31 16.63
CA LYS A 78 16.14 0.43 15.67
C LYS A 78 15.72 -1.03 15.78
N ASN A 79 15.66 -1.55 17.01
CA ASN A 79 15.41 -2.97 17.26
C ASN A 79 13.93 -3.33 17.06
N LYS A 80 13.68 -4.40 16.30
CA LYS A 80 12.33 -4.88 15.94
C LYS A 80 11.43 -5.13 17.14
N ILE A 81 11.92 -5.86 18.16
CA ILE A 81 11.11 -6.29 19.30
C ILE A 81 10.69 -5.08 20.17
N PRO A 82 11.61 -4.20 20.64
CA PRO A 82 11.23 -3.01 21.38
C PRO A 82 10.32 -2.06 20.58
N ARG A 83 10.59 -1.86 19.27
CA ARG A 83 9.74 -1.03 18.41
C ARG A 83 8.32 -1.57 18.35
N ARG A 84 8.15 -2.88 18.13
CA ARG A 84 6.83 -3.52 18.08
C ARG A 84 6.08 -3.35 19.40
N LYS A 85 6.76 -3.55 20.54
CA LYS A 85 6.15 -3.36 21.86
C LYS A 85 5.69 -1.91 22.08
N ALA A 86 6.50 -0.94 21.67
CA ALA A 86 6.16 0.47 21.79
C ALA A 86 4.99 0.88 20.89
N ILE A 87 4.93 0.36 19.65
CA ILE A 87 3.77 0.57 18.75
C ILE A 87 2.50 0.01 19.38
N SER A 88 2.51 -1.24 19.86
CA SER A 88 1.32 -1.83 20.49
C SER A 88 0.87 -1.08 21.73
N SER A 89 1.81 -0.55 22.53
CA SER A 89 1.47 0.28 23.69
C SER A 89 0.84 1.62 23.28
N LEU A 90 1.29 2.21 22.17
CA LEU A 90 0.72 3.44 21.62
C LEU A 90 -0.68 3.19 21.04
N GLU A 91 -0.88 2.08 20.33
CA GLU A 91 -2.19 1.64 19.84
C GLU A 91 -3.18 1.45 21.00
N GLU A 92 -2.77 0.75 22.06
CA GLU A 92 -3.60 0.56 23.26
C GLU A 92 -3.98 1.89 23.91
N LYS A 93 -3.03 2.83 24.03
CA LYS A 93 -3.27 4.18 24.55
C LYS A 93 -4.32 4.93 23.71
N VAL A 94 -4.21 4.88 22.38
CA VAL A 94 -5.18 5.53 21.47
C VAL A 94 -6.56 4.89 21.62
N LEU A 95 -6.64 3.56 21.64
CA LEU A 95 -7.90 2.82 21.79
C LEU A 95 -8.60 3.16 23.11
N THR A 96 -7.85 3.22 24.22
CA THR A 96 -8.39 3.64 25.52
C THR A 96 -8.98 5.04 25.45
N ILE A 97 -8.24 6.02 24.89
CA ILE A 97 -8.70 7.41 24.76
C ILE A 97 -9.99 7.52 23.92
N LEU A 98 -10.10 6.75 22.83
CA LEU A 98 -11.27 6.80 21.95
C LEU A 98 -12.48 6.08 22.56
N THR A 99 -12.27 4.95 23.23
CA THR A 99 -13.34 4.16 23.86
C THR A 99 -13.92 4.88 25.09
N GLU A 100 -13.09 5.51 25.92
CA GLU A 100 -13.53 6.28 27.08
C GLU A 100 -14.32 7.55 26.70
N LYS A 101 -14.02 8.13 25.53
CA LYS A 101 -14.74 9.29 24.99
C LYS A 101 -16.03 8.93 24.23
N GLY A 102 -16.32 7.64 24.05
CA GLY A 102 -17.54 7.17 23.37
C GLY A 102 -17.58 7.46 21.87
N TYR A 103 -16.43 7.34 21.19
CA TYR A 103 -16.34 7.40 19.73
C TYR A 103 -16.75 6.08 19.05
#